data_AF-A0A3D1TTR3-F1
#
_entry.id   AF-A0A3D1TTR3-F1
#
_cell.length_a   1.000
_cell.length_b   1.000
_cell.length_c   1.000
_cell.angle_alpha   90.00
_cell.angle_beta   90.00
_cell.angle_gamma   90.00
#
_symmetry.space_group_name_H-M   'P 1'
#
loop_
_entity.id
_entity.type
_entity.pdbx_description
1 polymer ?
#
loop_
_entity_poly.entity_id
_entity_poly.type
_entity_poly.pdbx_seq_one_letter_code
_entity_poly.pdbx_strand_id
1 'polypeptide(L)'
;FVDSSWYYLRFCSPHDDQAPFDRTAVRYWCPLDLYVGGAEHAVMHLLYFRFFTKVLADAGLVEFREPAPRLLNQGTMHAPDGKRMSKSKHNVITPDSVAEQFGADTLRGYIVFMSPYTGDAQWDPQGINGIHRWLGRVWDLCQKPARKSADREPQAEELKRWVHKTIKRVTADMESLEFNTAVSALMELTNALQRLRPALEGSEAWGWGVRSLLTLVAPIAPHITEELWHSLGHQRSIHLESWPTYDDALTLDEVVTVVIQVNGKLRDRLEVPRGTEMQSVQEQALASKRVQPYVEGNQIVKVITVPDKLVNIVVR
;
A
#
# COMPACT_ATOMS: atom_id res chain seq x y z
N PHE A 1 5.43 34.19 1.47
CA PHE A 1 6.52 33.21 1.64
C PHE A 1 7.26 33.33 2.96
N VAL A 2 7.28 34.51 3.62
CA VAL A 2 7.83 34.62 4.98
C VAL A 2 7.07 33.71 5.95
N ASP A 3 5.74 33.77 5.99
CA ASP A 3 4.96 32.96 6.94
C ASP A 3 5.15 31.45 6.71
N SER A 4 5.12 31.04 5.44
CA SER A 4 5.29 29.64 5.07
C SER A 4 6.73 29.13 5.16
N SER A 5 7.73 29.95 5.47
CA SER A 5 9.11 29.47 5.61
C SER A 5 9.42 28.89 6.99
N TRP A 6 8.58 29.12 7.99
CA TRP A 6 8.83 28.66 9.37
C TRP A 6 7.59 28.13 10.12
N TYR A 7 6.41 28.10 9.48
CA TYR A 7 5.16 27.62 10.08
C TYR A 7 5.25 26.22 10.74
N TYR A 8 6.07 25.32 10.20
CA TYR A 8 6.28 23.98 10.76
C TYR A 8 6.87 24.01 12.18
N LEU A 9 7.68 25.01 12.51
CA LEU A 9 8.19 25.23 13.87
C LEU A 9 7.09 25.75 14.78
N ARG A 10 6.22 26.64 14.25
CA ARG A 10 5.11 27.20 15.02
C ARG A 10 4.08 26.12 15.38
N PHE A 11 3.91 25.09 14.56
CA PHE A 11 3.04 23.95 14.91
C PHE A 11 3.48 23.21 16.18
N CYS A 12 4.75 23.29 16.58
CA CYS A 12 5.21 22.70 17.85
C CYS A 12 4.64 23.41 19.07
N SER A 13 4.25 24.68 18.95
CA SER A 13 3.71 25.50 20.05
C SER A 13 2.83 26.66 19.53
N PRO A 14 1.67 26.38 18.92
CA PRO A 14 0.91 27.36 18.15
C PRO A 14 0.30 28.48 19.00
N HIS A 15 0.16 28.27 20.31
CA HIS A 15 -0.49 29.19 21.27
C HIS A 15 0.51 29.87 22.22
N ASP A 16 1.81 29.80 21.94
CA ASP A 16 2.82 30.51 22.74
C ASP A 16 2.86 32.00 22.36
N ASP A 17 2.42 32.86 23.27
CA ASP A 17 2.38 34.31 23.05
C ASP A 17 3.66 35.03 23.52
N GLN A 18 4.63 34.30 24.08
CA GLN A 18 5.88 34.86 24.62
C GLN A 18 7.08 34.65 23.69
N ALA A 19 7.04 33.61 22.85
CA ALA A 19 8.10 33.30 21.90
C ALA A 19 7.54 32.90 20.51
N PRO A 20 8.35 33.00 19.44
CA PRO A 20 7.95 32.49 18.12
C PRO A 20 7.61 30.99 18.16
N PHE A 21 8.35 30.21 18.95
CA PHE A 21 8.09 28.80 19.23
C PHE A 21 8.85 28.33 20.48
N ASP A 22 8.32 27.30 21.16
CA ASP A 22 9.02 26.61 22.25
C ASP A 22 10.13 25.72 21.68
N ARG A 23 11.38 26.01 22.07
CA ARG A 23 12.56 25.26 21.63
C ARG A 23 12.56 23.82 22.12
N THR A 24 11.96 23.52 23.26
CA THR A 24 11.87 22.14 23.78
C THR A 24 10.95 21.30 22.90
N ALA A 25 9.77 21.84 22.56
CA ALA A 25 8.86 21.20 21.62
C ALA A 25 9.48 21.03 20.22
N VAL A 26 10.20 22.04 19.71
CA VAL A 26 10.91 21.93 18.43
C VAL A 26 11.99 20.85 18.45
N ARG A 27 12.78 20.73 19.52
CA ARG A 27 13.79 19.65 19.65
C ARG A 27 13.17 18.25 19.63
N TYR A 28 11.94 18.11 20.12
CA TYR A 28 11.23 16.83 20.13
C TYR A 28 10.66 16.47 18.75
N TRP A 29 10.02 17.44 18.07
CA TRP A 29 9.28 17.18 16.82
C TRP A 29 10.08 17.40 15.54
N CYS A 30 11.20 18.13 15.58
CA CYS A 30 11.94 18.53 14.39
C CYS A 30 13.38 18.01 14.39
N PRO A 31 13.99 17.82 13.21
CA PRO A 31 13.46 18.11 11.87
C PRO A 31 12.29 17.17 11.47
N LEU A 32 11.47 17.59 10.49
CA LEU A 32 10.34 16.79 10.02
C LEU A 32 10.84 15.50 9.36
N ASP A 33 10.33 14.32 9.73
CA ASP A 33 10.77 13.06 9.11
C ASP A 33 10.51 13.00 7.59
N LEU A 34 9.34 13.50 7.18
CA LEU A 34 8.90 13.53 5.79
C LEU A 34 8.13 14.82 5.52
N TYR A 35 8.55 15.56 4.48
CA TYR A 35 7.80 16.68 3.93
C TYR A 35 7.16 16.28 2.61
N VAL A 36 5.86 16.54 2.45
CA VAL A 36 5.09 16.21 1.27
C VAL A 36 4.51 17.47 0.65
N GLY A 37 4.75 17.70 -0.63
CA GLY A 37 4.22 18.87 -1.33
C GLY A 37 4.51 18.84 -2.82
N GLY A 38 3.71 19.54 -3.62
CA GLY A 38 3.79 19.46 -5.08
C GLY A 38 5.11 20.03 -5.62
N ALA A 39 5.57 19.51 -6.77
CA ALA A 39 6.83 19.92 -7.39
C ALA A 39 6.84 21.40 -7.79
N GLU A 40 5.67 22.04 -7.93
CA GLU A 40 5.52 23.48 -8.17
C GLU A 40 6.15 24.36 -7.11
N HIS A 41 6.43 23.83 -5.91
CA HIS A 41 7.03 24.57 -4.81
C HIS A 41 8.57 24.48 -4.74
N ALA A 42 9.20 23.73 -5.66
CA ALA A 42 10.65 23.44 -5.64
C ALA A 42 11.54 24.68 -5.61
N VAL A 43 11.25 25.70 -6.44
CA VAL A 43 12.15 26.85 -6.63
C VAL A 43 11.80 28.08 -5.80
N MET A 44 10.69 28.04 -5.04
CA MET A 44 10.26 29.17 -4.20
C MET A 44 10.16 28.74 -2.74
N HIS A 45 9.00 28.20 -2.35
CA HIS A 45 8.73 27.88 -0.95
C HIS A 45 9.79 26.94 -0.37
N LEU A 46 10.17 25.86 -1.07
CA LEU A 46 11.17 24.92 -0.57
C LEU A 46 12.58 25.55 -0.41
N LEU A 47 12.91 26.54 -1.23
CA LEU A 47 14.15 27.31 -1.05
C LEU A 47 14.07 28.20 0.19
N TYR A 48 12.97 28.93 0.37
CA TYR A 48 12.77 29.81 1.53
C TYR A 48 12.66 29.02 2.84
N PHE A 49 11.97 27.89 2.82
CA PHE A 49 11.86 26.92 3.91
C PHE A 49 13.25 26.51 4.41
N ARG A 50 14.13 26.05 3.51
CA ARG A 50 15.52 25.69 3.84
C ARG A 50 16.36 26.88 4.28
N PHE A 51 16.24 28.01 3.58
CA PHE A 51 16.99 29.24 3.91
C PHE A 51 16.67 29.72 5.33
N PHE A 52 15.38 29.80 5.68
CA PHE A 52 14.95 30.25 7.01
C PHE A 52 15.44 29.31 8.10
N THR A 53 15.37 27.99 7.90
CA THR A 53 15.94 27.02 8.85
C THR A 53 17.43 27.27 9.10
N LYS A 54 18.21 27.59 8.07
CA LYS A 54 19.64 27.90 8.22
C LYS A 54 19.87 29.20 8.99
N VAL A 55 19.10 30.25 8.69
CA VAL A 55 19.15 31.52 9.44
C VAL A 55 18.83 31.29 10.91
N LEU A 56 17.80 30.51 11.22
CA LEU A 56 17.41 30.17 12.59
C LEU A 56 18.47 29.31 13.29
N ALA A 57 19.13 28.41 12.57
CA ALA A 57 20.24 27.61 13.09
C ALA A 57 21.46 28.51 13.40
N ASP A 58 21.81 29.44 12.52
CA ASP A 58 22.90 30.39 12.72
C ASP A 58 22.61 31.35 13.89
N ALA A 59 21.33 31.67 14.12
CA ALA A 59 20.87 32.42 15.29
C ALA A 59 20.77 31.58 16.59
N GLY A 60 21.09 30.28 16.54
CA GLY A 60 21.03 29.38 17.69
C GLY A 60 19.60 29.09 18.19
N LEU A 61 18.59 29.25 17.33
CA LEU A 61 17.18 29.02 17.66
C LEU A 61 16.74 27.56 17.42
N VAL A 62 17.41 26.86 16.50
CA VAL A 62 17.18 25.44 16.20
C VAL A 62 18.52 24.70 16.09
N GLU A 63 18.52 23.38 16.28
CA GLU A 63 19.73 22.53 16.33
C GLU A 63 19.98 21.74 15.04
N PHE A 64 19.21 22.01 13.99
CA PHE A 64 19.29 21.35 12.69
C PHE A 64 19.37 22.37 11.56
N ARG A 65 20.04 22.00 10.45
CA ARG A 65 20.27 22.91 9.30
C ARG A 65 19.39 22.63 8.10
N GLU A 66 18.70 21.49 8.06
CA GLU A 66 17.72 21.15 7.04
C GLU A 66 16.40 20.83 7.73
N PRO A 67 15.27 21.39 7.27
CA PRO A 67 13.99 21.23 7.95
C PRO A 67 13.34 19.85 7.77
N ALA A 68 13.72 19.11 6.73
CA ALA A 68 13.23 17.76 6.47
C ALA A 68 14.30 16.93 5.73
N PRO A 69 14.78 15.79 6.26
CA PRO A 69 15.66 14.86 5.54
C PRO A 69 15.03 14.21 4.30
N ARG A 70 13.70 14.01 4.26
CA ARG A 70 12.99 13.41 3.14
C ARG A 70 11.94 14.37 2.61
N LEU A 71 12.02 14.68 1.32
CA LEU A 71 10.99 15.37 0.55
C LEU A 71 10.36 14.38 -0.42
N LEU A 72 9.04 14.41 -0.54
CA LEU A 72 8.33 13.69 -1.58
C LEU A 72 7.32 14.59 -2.27
N ASN A 73 7.33 14.57 -3.61
CA ASN A 73 6.41 15.33 -4.42
C ASN A 73 5.27 14.43 -4.91
N GLN A 74 4.04 14.74 -4.53
CA GLN A 74 2.88 14.05 -5.10
C GLN A 74 2.70 14.43 -6.57
N GLY A 75 2.10 13.51 -7.33
CA GLY A 75 1.72 13.78 -8.71
C GLY A 75 0.59 14.80 -8.85
N THR A 76 0.43 15.32 -10.06
CA THR A 76 -0.64 16.27 -10.39
C THR A 76 -1.94 15.52 -10.69
N MET A 77 -3.05 16.01 -10.13
CA MET A 77 -4.38 15.51 -10.47
C MET A 77 -4.99 16.33 -11.63
N HIS A 78 -5.31 15.64 -12.71
CA HIS A 78 -5.93 16.18 -13.91
C HIS A 78 -7.45 15.92 -13.89
N ALA A 79 -8.20 16.80 -14.53
CA ALA A 79 -9.62 16.61 -14.79
C ALA A 79 -9.87 15.48 -15.80
N PRO A 80 -11.11 15.00 -15.97
CA PRO A 80 -11.46 13.97 -16.94
C PRO A 80 -11.07 14.30 -18.39
N ASP A 81 -10.90 15.58 -18.71
CA ASP A 81 -10.44 16.05 -20.02
C ASP A 81 -8.91 16.01 -20.20
N GLY A 82 -8.18 15.45 -19.22
CA GLY A 82 -6.72 15.35 -19.19
C GLY A 82 -6.01 16.66 -18.83
N LYS A 83 -6.73 17.77 -18.64
CA LYS A 83 -6.12 19.06 -18.32
C LYS A 83 -6.00 19.24 -16.81
N ARG A 84 -4.99 20.01 -16.39
CA ARG A 84 -4.87 20.45 -14.99
C ARG A 84 -6.16 21.17 -14.57
N MET A 85 -6.70 20.81 -13.41
CA MET A 85 -7.89 21.42 -12.84
C MET A 85 -7.66 22.91 -12.56
N SER A 86 -8.60 23.76 -12.97
CA SER A 86 -8.55 25.21 -12.67
C SER A 86 -9.92 25.86 -12.77
N LYS A 87 -10.19 26.87 -11.93
CA LYS A 87 -11.48 27.58 -11.90
C LYS A 87 -11.85 28.19 -13.25
N SER A 88 -10.88 28.76 -13.97
CA SER A 88 -11.10 29.38 -15.29
C SER A 88 -11.46 28.40 -16.40
N LYS A 89 -11.17 27.10 -16.23
CA LYS A 89 -11.52 26.04 -17.18
C LYS A 89 -12.85 25.36 -16.84
N HIS A 90 -13.48 25.72 -15.72
CA HIS A 90 -14.72 25.09 -15.23
C HIS A 90 -14.63 23.56 -15.16
N ASN A 91 -13.43 23.01 -14.90
CA ASN A 91 -13.15 21.57 -14.88
C ASN A 91 -12.70 21.08 -13.49
N VAL A 92 -12.95 21.86 -12.44
CA VAL A 92 -12.61 21.51 -11.05
C VAL A 92 -13.64 20.53 -10.53
N ILE A 93 -13.17 19.42 -9.96
CA ILE A 93 -13.98 18.54 -9.14
C ILE A 93 -13.79 18.94 -7.69
N THR A 94 -14.89 19.29 -7.03
CA THR A 94 -14.89 19.65 -5.62
C THR A 94 -14.95 18.38 -4.76
N PRO A 95 -14.05 18.22 -3.77
CA PRO A 95 -14.08 17.07 -2.86
C PRO A 95 -15.44 16.89 -2.16
N ASP A 96 -16.07 17.98 -1.74
CA ASP A 96 -17.35 17.96 -1.00
C ASP A 96 -18.45 17.26 -1.79
N SER A 97 -18.65 17.61 -3.07
CA SER A 97 -19.67 16.98 -3.91
C SER A 97 -19.45 15.48 -4.10
N VAL A 98 -18.18 15.04 -4.12
CA VAL A 98 -17.86 13.61 -4.24
C VAL A 98 -18.08 12.90 -2.90
N ALA A 99 -17.69 13.53 -1.79
CA ALA A 99 -17.87 13.01 -0.44
C ALA A 99 -19.36 12.92 -0.05
N GLU A 100 -20.20 13.87 -0.46
CA GLU A 100 -21.65 13.81 -0.28
C GLU A 100 -22.27 12.60 -0.98
N GLN A 101 -21.77 12.25 -2.17
CA GLN A 101 -22.30 11.13 -2.96
C GLN A 101 -21.78 9.76 -2.51
N PHE A 102 -20.49 9.67 -2.14
CA PHE A 102 -19.80 8.39 -1.93
C PHE A 102 -19.24 8.19 -0.51
N GLY A 103 -19.26 9.22 0.32
CA GLY A 103 -18.58 9.26 1.61
C GLY A 103 -17.10 9.61 1.50
N ALA A 104 -16.55 10.18 2.58
CA ALA A 104 -15.15 10.59 2.67
C ALA A 104 -14.17 9.41 2.47
N ASP A 105 -14.50 8.23 2.98
CA ASP A 105 -13.63 7.05 2.87
C ASP A 105 -13.50 6.53 1.44
N THR A 106 -14.60 6.55 0.69
CA THR A 106 -14.55 6.18 -0.73
C THR A 106 -13.68 7.17 -1.51
N LEU A 107 -13.83 8.47 -1.26
CA LEU A 107 -13.02 9.51 -1.90
C LEU A 107 -11.54 9.34 -1.56
N ARG A 108 -11.19 9.20 -0.27
CA ARG A 108 -9.82 8.98 0.19
C ARG A 108 -9.21 7.74 -0.43
N GLY A 109 -9.91 6.61 -0.35
CA GLY A 109 -9.49 5.33 -0.93
C GLY A 109 -9.28 5.43 -2.44
N TYR A 110 -10.12 6.19 -3.15
CA TYR A 110 -9.95 6.39 -4.59
C TYR A 110 -8.74 7.25 -4.93
N ILE A 111 -8.53 8.36 -4.23
CA ILE A 111 -7.36 9.25 -4.42
C ILE A 111 -6.05 8.47 -4.26
N VAL A 112 -5.94 7.62 -3.25
CA VAL A 112 -4.70 6.87 -3.00
C VAL A 112 -4.56 5.60 -3.85
N PHE A 113 -5.63 5.17 -4.54
CA PHE A 113 -5.63 3.97 -5.38
C PHE A 113 -5.40 4.26 -6.86
N MET A 114 -5.86 5.41 -7.37
CA MET A 114 -5.93 5.69 -8.80
C MET A 114 -4.57 5.72 -9.54
N SER A 115 -3.48 6.01 -8.84
CA SER A 115 -2.12 6.14 -9.41
C SER A 115 -1.08 5.99 -8.30
N PRO A 116 0.19 5.64 -8.60
CA PRO A 116 1.29 5.80 -7.64
C PRO A 116 1.32 7.23 -7.09
N TYR A 117 1.69 7.39 -5.82
CA TYR A 117 1.55 8.68 -5.13
C TYR A 117 2.35 9.83 -5.78
N THR A 118 3.50 9.52 -6.36
CA THR A 118 4.37 10.46 -7.08
C THR A 118 4.01 10.61 -8.57
N GLY A 119 3.12 9.77 -9.08
CA GLY A 119 2.70 9.76 -10.48
C GLY A 119 1.50 10.66 -10.73
N ASP A 120 1.48 11.33 -11.88
CA ASP A 120 0.30 12.09 -12.31
C ASP A 120 -0.92 11.15 -12.42
N ALA A 121 -2.10 11.70 -12.15
CA ALA A 121 -3.35 10.97 -12.18
C ALA A 121 -4.41 11.74 -12.95
N GLN A 122 -5.29 11.03 -13.64
CA GLN A 122 -6.47 11.60 -14.29
C GLN A 122 -7.71 11.17 -13.52
N TRP A 123 -8.54 12.13 -13.12
CA TRP A 123 -9.80 11.83 -12.46
C TRP A 123 -10.74 11.08 -13.41
N ASP A 124 -11.16 9.89 -13.01
CA ASP A 124 -12.19 9.10 -13.69
C ASP A 124 -13.46 9.05 -12.81
N PRO A 125 -14.55 9.73 -13.20
CA PRO A 125 -15.82 9.69 -12.47
C PRO A 125 -16.40 8.29 -12.29
N GLN A 126 -16.02 7.32 -13.13
CA GLN A 126 -16.48 5.93 -13.02
C GLN A 126 -15.57 5.08 -12.14
N GLY A 127 -14.28 5.40 -12.05
CA GLY A 127 -13.27 4.67 -11.29
C GLY A 127 -13.58 4.60 -9.80
N ILE A 128 -14.17 5.65 -9.23
CA ILE A 128 -14.54 5.72 -7.81
C ILE A 128 -15.51 4.62 -7.37
N ASN A 129 -16.36 4.13 -8.27
CA ASN A 129 -17.32 3.05 -8.01
C ASN A 129 -16.62 1.73 -7.63
N GLY A 130 -15.35 1.55 -8.04
CA GLY A 130 -14.54 0.39 -7.65
C GLY A 130 -14.29 0.35 -6.15
N ILE A 131 -13.85 1.49 -5.59
CA ILE A 131 -13.59 1.65 -4.16
C ILE A 131 -14.89 1.58 -3.38
N HIS A 132 -15.94 2.25 -3.82
CA HIS A 132 -17.24 2.22 -3.15
C HIS A 132 -17.75 0.78 -2.98
N ARG A 133 -17.72 -0.01 -4.07
CA ARG A 133 -18.11 -1.43 -4.04
C ARG A 133 -17.17 -2.27 -3.19
N TRP A 134 -15.88 -1.98 -3.17
CA TRP A 134 -14.93 -2.71 -2.33
C TRP A 134 -15.17 -2.46 -0.85
N LEU A 135 -15.38 -1.21 -0.43
CA LEU A 135 -15.76 -0.88 0.95
C LEU A 135 -17.09 -1.53 1.34
N GLY A 136 -18.06 -1.62 0.43
CA GLY A 136 -19.28 -2.42 0.65
C GLY A 136 -19.00 -3.92 0.91
N ARG A 137 -18.03 -4.52 0.19
CA ARG A 137 -17.61 -5.91 0.48
C ARG A 137 -16.91 -6.04 1.83
N VAL A 138 -16.11 -5.06 2.24
CA VAL A 138 -15.50 -5.01 3.58
C VAL A 138 -16.57 -4.95 4.65
N TRP A 139 -17.59 -4.11 4.46
CA TRP A 139 -18.76 -4.03 5.34
C TRP A 139 -19.46 -5.39 5.48
N ASP A 140 -19.72 -6.08 4.36
CA ASP A 140 -20.38 -7.39 4.34
C ASP A 140 -19.59 -8.49 5.06
N LEU A 141 -18.26 -8.41 5.06
CA LEU A 141 -17.39 -9.35 5.78
C LEU A 141 -17.43 -9.18 7.30
N CYS A 142 -17.74 -7.97 7.77
CA CYS A 142 -17.76 -7.61 9.19
C CYS A 142 -19.13 -7.84 9.85
N GLN A 143 -20.10 -8.34 9.11
CA GLN A 143 -21.42 -8.66 9.64
C GLN A 143 -21.33 -9.75 10.70
N LYS A 144 -22.15 -9.63 11.75
CA LYS A 144 -22.17 -10.61 12.84
C LYS A 144 -22.51 -11.99 12.29
N PRO A 145 -21.72 -13.04 12.61
CA PRO A 145 -21.95 -14.36 12.08
C PRO A 145 -23.27 -14.92 12.62
N ALA A 146 -24.03 -15.62 11.78
CA ALA A 146 -25.30 -16.23 12.18
C ALA A 146 -25.10 -17.32 13.24
N ARG A 147 -23.94 -17.98 13.25
CA ARG A 147 -23.55 -19.03 14.21
C ARG A 147 -22.05 -18.96 14.49
N LYS A 148 -21.64 -19.36 15.69
CA LYS A 148 -20.23 -19.63 15.97
C LYS A 148 -19.80 -20.90 15.23
N SER A 149 -18.58 -20.89 14.71
CA SER A 149 -17.94 -22.05 14.08
C SER A 149 -16.62 -22.34 14.77
N ALA A 150 -16.15 -23.59 14.67
CA ALA A 150 -14.77 -23.93 14.98
C ALA A 150 -13.87 -23.61 13.78
N ASP A 151 -12.57 -23.46 14.04
CA ASP A 151 -11.56 -23.39 12.98
C ASP A 151 -11.57 -24.71 12.19
N ARG A 152 -11.49 -24.59 10.86
CA ARG A 152 -11.44 -25.74 9.95
C ARG A 152 -10.09 -25.74 9.24
N GLU A 153 -9.27 -26.72 9.58
CA GLU A 153 -8.06 -27.00 8.80
C GLU A 153 -8.44 -27.69 7.47
N PRO A 154 -7.83 -27.32 6.32
CA PRO A 154 -6.66 -26.45 6.12
C PRO A 154 -6.97 -24.95 5.86
N GLN A 155 -8.25 -24.54 5.87
CA GLN A 155 -8.65 -23.17 5.50
C GLN A 155 -8.16 -22.12 6.51
N ALA A 156 -8.08 -22.47 7.79
CA ALA A 156 -7.57 -21.58 8.82
C ALA A 156 -6.09 -21.22 8.57
N GLU A 157 -5.23 -22.20 8.29
CA GLU A 157 -3.83 -21.97 7.91
C GLU A 157 -3.70 -21.21 6.58
N GLU A 158 -4.59 -21.46 5.62
CA GLU A 158 -4.63 -20.67 4.38
C GLU A 158 -4.91 -19.18 4.66
N LEU A 159 -5.92 -18.87 5.49
CA LEU A 159 -6.25 -17.50 5.88
C LEU A 159 -5.09 -16.84 6.63
N LYS A 160 -4.46 -17.60 7.52
CA LYS A 160 -3.29 -17.15 8.30
C LYS A 160 -2.17 -16.66 7.38
N ARG A 161 -1.80 -17.45 6.37
CA ARG A 161 -0.81 -17.07 5.36
C ARG A 161 -1.22 -15.83 4.59
N TRP A 162 -2.49 -15.73 4.15
CA TRP A 162 -3.00 -14.54 3.45
C TRP A 162 -2.86 -13.27 4.28
N VAL A 163 -3.23 -13.31 5.55
CA VAL A 163 -3.14 -12.16 6.44
C VAL A 163 -1.68 -11.76 6.66
N HIS A 164 -0.77 -12.69 6.98
CA HIS A 164 0.64 -12.37 7.18
C HIS A 164 1.29 -11.76 5.93
N LYS A 165 1.03 -12.32 4.75
CA LYS A 165 1.49 -11.74 3.46
C LYS A 165 0.97 -10.32 3.26
N THR A 166 -0.30 -10.10 3.57
CA THR A 166 -0.95 -8.80 3.40
C THR A 166 -0.37 -7.78 4.36
N ILE A 167 -0.20 -8.13 5.65
CA ILE A 167 0.42 -7.23 6.65
C ILE A 167 1.82 -6.84 6.17
N LYS A 168 2.67 -7.81 5.76
CA LYS A 168 4.02 -7.51 5.29
C LYS A 168 4.02 -6.55 4.09
N ARG A 169 3.21 -6.84 3.08
CA ARG A 169 3.11 -6.02 1.86
C ARG A 169 2.58 -4.63 2.16
N VAL A 170 1.45 -4.52 2.87
CA VAL A 170 0.84 -3.24 3.21
C VAL A 170 1.76 -2.41 4.11
N THR A 171 2.48 -3.02 5.05
CA THR A 171 3.45 -2.28 5.90
C THR A 171 4.53 -1.64 5.04
N ALA A 172 5.17 -2.40 4.15
CA ALA A 172 6.22 -1.89 3.26
C ALA A 172 5.68 -0.83 2.28
N ASP A 173 4.50 -1.06 1.71
CA ASP A 173 3.85 -0.15 0.77
C ASP A 173 3.47 1.18 1.46
N MET A 174 2.99 1.14 2.71
CA MET A 174 2.66 2.35 3.48
C MET A 174 3.91 3.15 3.85
N GLU A 175 5.03 2.51 4.21
CA GLU A 175 6.31 3.19 4.50
C GLU A 175 6.95 3.85 3.26
N SER A 176 6.76 3.21 2.10
CA SER A 176 7.23 3.70 0.80
C SER A 176 6.24 4.65 0.11
N LEU A 177 5.03 4.80 0.64
CA LEU A 177 3.90 5.56 0.07
C LEU A 177 3.36 5.00 -1.26
N GLU A 178 3.55 3.70 -1.51
CA GLU A 178 2.94 2.95 -2.61
C GLU A 178 1.48 2.56 -2.27
N PHE A 179 0.65 3.57 -1.98
CA PHE A 179 -0.70 3.35 -1.45
C PHE A 179 -1.62 2.56 -2.38
N ASN A 180 -1.43 2.69 -3.70
CA ASN A 180 -2.20 1.98 -4.71
C ASN A 180 -1.96 0.46 -4.65
N THR A 181 -0.72 0.04 -4.39
CA THR A 181 -0.40 -1.39 -4.23
C THR A 181 -0.82 -1.90 -2.86
N ALA A 182 -0.80 -1.05 -1.82
CA ALA A 182 -1.37 -1.38 -0.51
C ALA A 182 -2.88 -1.65 -0.61
N VAL A 183 -3.65 -0.76 -1.25
CA VAL A 183 -5.08 -0.96 -1.49
C VAL A 183 -5.33 -2.24 -2.32
N SER A 184 -4.50 -2.50 -3.34
CA SER A 184 -4.61 -3.73 -4.12
C SER A 184 -4.43 -4.98 -3.25
N ALA A 185 -3.44 -5.01 -2.35
CA ALA A 185 -3.22 -6.10 -1.40
C ALA A 185 -4.42 -6.29 -0.45
N LEU A 186 -5.04 -5.20 0.02
CA LEU A 186 -6.23 -5.25 0.85
C LEU A 186 -7.46 -5.78 0.10
N MET A 187 -7.60 -5.47 -1.19
CA MET A 187 -8.62 -6.07 -2.05
C MET A 187 -8.37 -7.58 -2.24
N GLU A 188 -7.12 -8.01 -2.42
CA GLU A 188 -6.76 -9.43 -2.51
C GLU A 188 -7.13 -10.17 -1.21
N LEU A 189 -6.80 -9.62 -0.03
CA LEU A 189 -7.21 -10.19 1.26
C LEU A 189 -8.73 -10.23 1.43
N THR A 190 -9.43 -9.17 0.99
CA THR A 190 -10.90 -9.12 1.00
C THR A 190 -11.48 -10.27 0.17
N ASN A 191 -10.93 -10.53 -1.02
CA ASN A 191 -11.36 -11.63 -1.89
C ASN A 191 -11.06 -13.01 -1.26
N ALA A 192 -9.90 -13.16 -0.63
CA ALA A 192 -9.54 -14.40 0.09
C ALA A 192 -10.52 -14.67 1.25
N LEU A 193 -10.83 -13.66 2.07
CA LEU A 193 -11.85 -13.76 3.11
C LEU A 193 -13.22 -14.13 2.53
N GLN A 194 -13.68 -13.48 1.46
CA GLN A 194 -14.95 -13.84 0.84
C GLN A 194 -15.02 -15.31 0.39
N ARG A 195 -13.93 -15.82 -0.21
CA ARG A 195 -13.83 -17.22 -0.62
C ARG A 195 -13.82 -18.19 0.56
N LEU A 196 -13.16 -17.84 1.66
CA LEU A 196 -13.01 -18.68 2.85
C LEU A 196 -14.20 -18.56 3.82
N ARG A 197 -15.08 -17.57 3.63
CA ARG A 197 -16.26 -17.31 4.46
C ARG A 197 -17.12 -18.54 4.73
N PRO A 198 -17.51 -19.36 3.74
CA PRO A 198 -18.39 -20.51 3.99
C PRO A 198 -17.78 -21.56 4.93
N ALA A 199 -16.44 -21.62 5.02
CA ALA A 199 -15.73 -22.56 5.86
C ALA A 199 -15.42 -21.99 7.26
N LEU A 200 -15.12 -20.69 7.34
CA LEU A 200 -14.53 -20.08 8.52
C LEU A 200 -15.43 -19.07 9.24
N GLU A 201 -16.54 -18.59 8.66
CA GLU A 201 -17.37 -17.56 9.30
C GLU A 201 -17.78 -17.95 10.74
N GLY A 202 -17.53 -17.05 11.68
CA GLY A 202 -17.78 -17.26 13.11
C GLY A 202 -16.73 -18.08 13.86
N SER A 203 -15.61 -18.44 13.22
CA SER A 203 -14.43 -19.04 13.84
C SER A 203 -13.45 -17.99 14.41
N GLU A 204 -12.45 -18.44 15.16
CA GLU A 204 -11.41 -17.57 15.71
C GLU A 204 -10.50 -17.03 14.60
N ALA A 205 -10.09 -17.90 13.67
CA ALA A 205 -9.29 -17.53 12.51
C ALA A 205 -9.99 -16.45 11.67
N TRP A 206 -11.31 -16.57 11.46
CA TRP A 206 -12.11 -15.56 10.78
C TRP A 206 -12.10 -14.22 11.50
N GLY A 207 -12.38 -14.23 12.81
CA GLY A 207 -12.38 -13.03 13.62
C GLY A 207 -11.04 -12.30 13.58
N TRP A 208 -9.93 -13.04 13.66
CA TRP A 208 -8.59 -12.48 13.53
C TRP A 208 -8.32 -11.92 12.12
N GLY A 209 -8.72 -12.63 11.05
CA GLY A 209 -8.54 -12.16 9.68
C GLY A 209 -9.31 -10.87 9.38
N VAL A 210 -10.57 -10.78 9.84
CA VAL A 210 -11.40 -9.57 9.70
C VAL A 210 -10.82 -8.40 10.49
N ARG A 211 -10.43 -8.61 11.76
CA ARG A 211 -9.80 -7.55 12.57
C ARG A 211 -8.50 -7.05 11.92
N SER A 212 -7.68 -7.96 11.41
CA SER A 212 -6.43 -7.60 10.71
C SER A 212 -6.72 -6.78 9.45
N LEU A 213 -7.71 -7.17 8.65
CA LEU A 213 -8.15 -6.39 7.50
C LEU A 213 -8.58 -4.97 7.92
N LEU A 214 -9.43 -4.84 8.95
CA LEU A 214 -9.92 -3.54 9.41
C LEU A 214 -8.78 -2.63 9.89
N THR A 215 -7.85 -3.15 10.69
CA THR A 215 -6.71 -2.35 11.18
C THR A 215 -5.83 -1.85 10.03
N LEU A 216 -5.62 -2.67 9.00
CA LEU A 216 -4.84 -2.26 7.83
C LEU A 216 -5.59 -1.28 6.91
N VAL A 217 -6.92 -1.33 6.86
CA VAL A 217 -7.76 -0.40 6.07
C VAL A 217 -7.90 0.96 6.77
N ALA A 218 -7.78 1.02 8.10
CA ALA A 218 -8.08 2.21 8.90
C ALA A 218 -7.35 3.50 8.49
N PRO A 219 -6.06 3.48 8.10
CA PRO A 219 -5.39 4.70 7.61
C PRO A 219 -6.01 5.28 6.33
N ILE A 220 -6.61 4.42 5.50
CA ILE A 220 -7.19 4.78 4.20
C ILE A 220 -8.65 5.22 4.37
N ALA A 221 -9.44 4.39 5.06
CA ALA A 221 -10.87 4.55 5.23
C ALA A 221 -11.26 4.55 6.73
N PRO A 222 -10.88 5.60 7.49
CA PRO A 222 -10.95 5.59 8.95
C PRO A 222 -12.36 5.52 9.53
N HIS A 223 -13.38 6.05 8.84
CA HIS A 223 -14.73 6.18 9.41
C HIS A 223 -15.47 4.85 9.38
N ILE A 224 -15.48 4.17 8.22
CA ILE A 224 -16.09 2.86 8.04
C ILE A 224 -15.40 1.82 8.92
N THR A 225 -14.08 1.88 9.08
CA THR A 225 -13.37 0.94 9.94
C THR A 225 -13.68 1.16 11.41
N GLU A 226 -13.84 2.41 11.87
CA GLU A 226 -14.23 2.71 13.25
C GLU A 226 -15.64 2.15 13.55
N GLU A 227 -16.60 2.40 12.65
CA GLU A 227 -17.98 1.92 12.79
C GLU A 227 -18.06 0.39 12.82
N LEU A 228 -17.33 -0.27 11.90
CA LEU A 228 -17.28 -1.73 11.82
C LEU A 228 -16.57 -2.34 13.03
N TRP A 229 -15.51 -1.69 13.53
CA TRP A 229 -14.79 -2.12 14.72
C TRP A 229 -15.70 -2.14 15.95
N HIS A 230 -16.47 -1.07 16.17
CA HIS A 230 -17.48 -1.03 17.24
C HIS A 230 -18.62 -2.02 17.02
N SER A 231 -19.07 -2.22 15.77
CA SER A 231 -20.09 -3.21 15.42
C SER A 231 -19.68 -4.65 15.76
N LEU A 232 -18.37 -4.95 15.69
CA LEU A 232 -17.77 -6.21 16.13
C LEU A 232 -17.66 -6.36 17.66
N GLY A 233 -18.02 -5.32 18.42
CA GLY A 233 -18.10 -5.31 19.89
C GLY A 233 -16.89 -4.69 20.61
N HIS A 234 -15.93 -4.13 19.86
CA HIS A 234 -14.80 -3.43 20.47
C HIS A 234 -15.25 -2.12 21.12
N GLN A 235 -14.66 -1.78 22.26
CA GLN A 235 -15.05 -0.60 23.05
C GLN A 235 -14.15 0.62 22.83
N ARG A 236 -12.90 0.39 22.39
CA ARG A 236 -11.95 1.45 22.07
C ARG A 236 -11.87 1.65 20.57
N SER A 237 -11.53 2.87 20.19
CA SER A 237 -11.30 3.24 18.79
C SER A 237 -10.25 2.35 18.13
N ILE A 238 -10.46 1.99 16.86
CA ILE A 238 -9.49 1.22 16.08
C ILE A 238 -8.18 2.00 15.89
N HIS A 239 -8.26 3.33 15.92
CA HIS A 239 -7.11 4.23 15.76
C HIS A 239 -6.17 4.25 16.98
N LEU A 240 -6.56 3.59 18.07
CA LEU A 240 -5.74 3.36 19.26
C LEU A 240 -5.12 1.96 19.30
N GLU A 241 -5.46 1.10 18.35
CA GLU A 241 -4.90 -0.25 18.27
C GLU A 241 -3.50 -0.23 17.66
N SER A 242 -2.69 -1.22 18.05
CA SER A 242 -1.36 -1.37 17.48
C SER A 242 -1.43 -1.87 16.04
N TRP A 243 -0.49 -1.40 15.21
CA TRP A 243 -0.33 -1.93 13.86
C TRP A 243 -0.04 -3.45 13.92
N PRO A 244 -0.71 -4.29 13.09
CA PRO A 244 -0.56 -5.72 13.18
C PRO A 244 0.85 -6.15 12.73
N THR A 245 1.36 -7.23 13.32
CA THR A 245 2.67 -7.80 13.02
C THR A 245 2.55 -9.07 12.18
N TYR A 246 3.63 -9.45 11.50
CA TYR A 246 3.65 -10.65 10.68
C TYR A 246 4.81 -11.59 11.03
N ASP A 247 4.62 -12.87 10.70
CA ASP A 247 5.66 -13.89 10.75
C ASP A 247 6.21 -14.12 9.33
N ASP A 248 7.50 -13.84 9.15
CA ASP A 248 8.19 -14.00 7.86
C ASP A 248 8.04 -15.40 7.26
N ALA A 249 8.03 -16.47 8.08
CA ALA A 249 7.89 -17.85 7.60
C ALA A 249 6.54 -18.08 6.91
N LEU A 250 5.48 -17.43 7.38
CA LEU A 250 4.12 -17.54 6.83
C LEU A 250 3.92 -16.66 5.59
N THR A 251 4.86 -15.75 5.30
CA THR A 251 4.83 -14.90 4.10
C THR A 251 5.37 -15.59 2.86
N LEU A 252 6.04 -16.73 3.02
CA LEU A 252 6.62 -17.48 1.92
C LEU A 252 5.54 -18.33 1.23
N ASP A 253 5.50 -18.28 -0.10
CA ASP A 253 4.75 -19.28 -0.88
C ASP A 253 5.38 -20.66 -0.71
N GLU A 254 4.59 -21.69 -0.44
CA GLU A 254 5.06 -23.08 -0.40
C GLU A 254 5.31 -23.64 -1.80
N VAL A 255 4.58 -23.12 -2.79
CA VAL A 255 4.68 -23.49 -4.20
C VAL A 255 4.94 -22.21 -5.00
N VAL A 256 5.97 -22.23 -5.83
CA VAL A 256 6.38 -21.10 -6.66
C VAL A 256 6.19 -21.44 -8.14
N THR A 257 5.75 -20.45 -8.92
CA THR A 257 5.66 -20.59 -10.37
C THR A 257 7.00 -20.23 -11.02
N VAL A 258 7.74 -21.24 -11.46
CA VAL A 258 8.97 -21.07 -12.24
C VAL A 258 8.62 -20.88 -13.71
N VAL A 259 9.00 -19.73 -14.27
CA VAL A 259 8.79 -19.41 -15.67
C VAL A 259 9.84 -20.10 -16.55
N ILE A 260 9.41 -20.78 -17.61
CA ILE A 260 10.30 -21.46 -18.55
C ILE A 260 10.40 -20.68 -19.85
N GLN A 261 11.62 -20.35 -20.23
CA GLN A 261 11.95 -19.62 -21.44
C GLN A 261 12.87 -20.43 -22.35
N VAL A 262 12.75 -20.20 -23.66
CA VAL A 262 13.73 -20.64 -24.66
C VAL A 262 14.20 -19.44 -25.46
N ASN A 263 15.50 -19.17 -25.46
CA ASN A 263 16.10 -17.96 -26.04
C ASN A 263 15.39 -16.67 -25.59
N GLY A 264 15.06 -16.58 -24.29
CA GLY A 264 14.41 -15.42 -23.67
C GLY A 264 12.90 -15.28 -23.92
N LYS A 265 12.28 -16.18 -24.70
CA LYS A 265 10.84 -16.17 -24.96
C LYS A 265 10.11 -17.15 -24.05
N LEU A 266 9.03 -16.70 -23.39
CA LEU A 266 8.16 -17.54 -22.53
C LEU A 266 7.58 -18.72 -23.32
N ARG A 267 7.77 -19.94 -22.81
CA ARG A 267 7.26 -21.19 -23.40
C ARG A 267 6.35 -21.96 -22.47
N ASP A 268 6.63 -21.94 -21.17
CA ASP A 268 5.81 -22.66 -20.20
C ASP A 268 5.96 -22.11 -18.78
N ARG A 269 5.21 -22.68 -17.83
CA ARG A 269 5.27 -22.39 -16.41
C ARG A 269 5.20 -23.70 -15.63
N LEU A 270 6.06 -23.84 -14.61
CA LEU A 270 6.10 -24.96 -13.68
C LEU A 270 5.71 -24.49 -12.29
N GLU A 271 4.81 -25.19 -11.62
CA GLU A 271 4.56 -25.01 -10.20
C GLU A 271 5.38 -26.04 -9.43
N VAL A 272 6.33 -25.59 -8.62
CA VAL A 272 7.21 -26.46 -7.83
C VAL A 272 7.25 -26.00 -6.38
N PRO A 273 7.48 -26.90 -5.40
CA PRO A 273 7.74 -26.49 -4.03
C PRO A 273 8.86 -25.46 -3.97
N ARG A 274 8.71 -24.44 -3.13
CA ARG A 274 9.74 -23.43 -2.93
C ARG A 274 11.02 -24.07 -2.40
N GLY A 275 12.17 -23.66 -2.96
CA GLY A 275 13.46 -24.25 -2.61
C GLY A 275 13.72 -25.61 -3.27
N THR A 276 12.90 -26.02 -4.25
CA THR A 276 13.22 -27.18 -5.10
C THR A 276 14.61 -27.00 -5.71
N GLU A 277 15.43 -28.06 -5.65
CA GLU A 277 16.79 -28.04 -6.14
C GLU A 277 16.85 -27.59 -7.61
N MET A 278 17.79 -26.68 -7.93
CA MET A 278 17.92 -26.09 -9.27
C MET A 278 18.00 -27.15 -10.38
N GLN A 279 18.72 -28.25 -10.12
CA GLN A 279 18.86 -29.34 -11.08
C GLN A 279 17.52 -30.04 -11.35
N SER A 280 16.73 -30.32 -10.31
CA SER A 280 15.39 -30.90 -10.46
C SER A 280 14.45 -29.99 -11.27
N VAL A 281 14.51 -28.67 -11.04
CA VAL A 281 13.70 -27.70 -11.79
C VAL A 281 14.12 -27.64 -13.26
N GLN A 282 15.42 -27.75 -13.55
CA GLN A 282 15.93 -27.80 -14.93
C GLN A 282 15.46 -29.08 -15.66
N GLU A 283 15.53 -30.23 -15.00
CA GLU A 283 15.08 -31.51 -15.56
C GLU A 283 13.58 -31.47 -15.89
N GLN A 284 12.75 -30.96 -14.96
CA GLN A 284 11.32 -30.77 -15.19
C GLN A 284 11.06 -29.79 -16.35
N ALA A 285 11.86 -28.72 -16.46
CA ALA A 285 11.72 -27.75 -17.54
C ALA A 285 12.06 -28.32 -18.91
N LEU A 286 13.12 -29.12 -19.00
CA LEU A 286 13.49 -29.84 -20.23
C LEU A 286 12.48 -30.94 -20.57
N ALA A 287 11.88 -31.59 -19.58
CA ALA A 287 10.84 -32.59 -19.78
C ALA A 287 9.47 -32.01 -20.18
N SER A 288 9.27 -30.68 -20.12
CA SER A 288 7.99 -30.08 -20.50
C SER A 288 7.67 -30.31 -21.98
N LYS A 289 6.50 -30.91 -22.24
CA LYS A 289 5.96 -31.11 -23.60
C LYS A 289 5.78 -29.81 -24.38
N ARG A 290 5.62 -28.68 -23.69
CA ARG A 290 5.51 -27.35 -24.32
C ARG A 290 6.87 -26.77 -24.70
N VAL A 291 7.93 -27.20 -24.02
CA VAL A 291 9.30 -26.73 -24.24
C VAL A 291 10.00 -27.58 -25.31
N GLN A 292 9.73 -28.89 -25.34
CA GLN A 292 10.31 -29.87 -26.26
C GLN A 292 10.34 -29.39 -27.74
N PRO A 293 9.26 -28.85 -28.35
CA PRO A 293 9.29 -28.40 -29.75
C PRO A 293 10.30 -27.30 -30.06
N TYR A 294 10.81 -26.60 -29.05
CA TYR A 294 11.77 -25.51 -29.20
C TYR A 294 13.21 -25.95 -28.90
N VAL A 295 13.40 -27.13 -28.32
CA VAL A 295 14.69 -27.67 -27.90
C VAL A 295 15.10 -28.86 -28.78
N GLU A 296 14.13 -29.66 -29.22
CA GLU A 296 14.35 -30.81 -30.09
C GLU A 296 15.05 -30.40 -31.40
N GLY A 297 16.14 -31.09 -31.74
CA GLY A 297 16.96 -30.81 -32.92
C GLY A 297 17.95 -29.65 -32.78
N ASN A 298 17.91 -28.88 -31.68
CA ASN A 298 18.84 -27.78 -31.41
C ASN A 298 19.91 -28.19 -30.37
N GLN A 299 21.09 -27.59 -30.44
CA GLN A 299 22.13 -27.79 -29.43
C GLN A 299 21.86 -26.87 -28.22
N ILE A 300 21.70 -27.44 -27.04
CA ILE A 300 21.63 -26.66 -25.79
C ILE A 300 23.01 -26.10 -25.49
N VAL A 301 23.14 -24.77 -25.52
CA VAL A 301 24.39 -24.05 -25.24
C VAL A 301 24.54 -23.79 -23.75
N LYS A 302 23.44 -23.40 -23.08
CA LYS A 302 23.44 -23.06 -21.66
C LYS A 302 22.02 -23.13 -21.09
N VAL A 303 21.89 -23.53 -19.84
CA VAL A 303 20.65 -23.37 -19.06
C VAL A 303 20.92 -22.37 -17.93
N ILE A 304 20.11 -21.32 -17.85
CA ILE A 304 20.21 -20.28 -16.83
C ILE A 304 19.03 -20.43 -15.88
N THR A 305 19.31 -20.73 -14.61
CA THR A 305 18.28 -20.87 -13.58
C THR A 305 18.42 -19.75 -12.56
N VAL A 306 17.31 -19.08 -12.28
CA VAL A 306 17.16 -18.19 -11.13
C VAL A 306 16.26 -18.93 -10.14
N PRO A 307 16.75 -19.27 -8.93
CA PRO A 307 15.99 -20.01 -7.93
C PRO A 307 14.60 -19.41 -7.71
N ASP A 308 13.60 -20.29 -7.61
CA ASP A 308 12.19 -19.96 -7.39
C ASP A 308 11.53 -19.00 -8.41
N LYS A 309 12.19 -18.68 -9.54
CA LYS A 309 11.69 -17.69 -10.51
C LYS A 309 11.68 -18.15 -11.95
N LEU A 310 12.81 -18.67 -12.46
CA LEU A 310 13.00 -18.79 -13.91
C LEU A 310 13.98 -19.90 -14.29
N VAL A 311 13.68 -20.62 -15.37
CA VAL A 311 14.66 -21.36 -16.18
C VAL A 311 14.63 -20.82 -17.61
N ASN A 312 15.78 -20.37 -18.13
CA ASN A 312 15.95 -19.97 -19.52
C ASN A 312 16.94 -20.91 -20.23
N ILE A 313 16.45 -21.62 -21.25
CA ILE A 313 17.21 -22.58 -22.05
C ILE A 313 17.71 -21.86 -23.31
N VAL A 314 19.03 -21.76 -23.45
CA VAL A 314 19.68 -21.15 -24.61
C VAL A 314 20.02 -22.25 -25.60
N VAL A 315 19.42 -22.19 -26.79
CA VAL A 315 19.60 -23.18 -27.86
C VAL A 315 20.15 -22.53 -29.12
N ARG A 316 20.95 -23.30 -29.88
CA ARG A 316 21.50 -22.96 -31.19
C ARG A 316 21.13 -23.99 -32.25
#